data_AF-X1V874-F1
#
_entry.id   AF-X1V874-F1
#
_cell.length_a   1.000
_cell.length_b   1.000
_cell.length_c   1.000
_cell.angle_alpha   90.00
_cell.angle_beta   90.00
_cell.angle_gamma   90.00
#
_symmetry.space_group_name_H-M   'P 1'
#
loop_
_entity.id
_entity.type
_entity.pdbx_description
1 polymer ?
#
loop_
_entity_poly.entity_id
_entity_poly.type
_entity_poly.pdbx_seq_one_letter_code
_entity_poly.pdbx_strand_id
1 'polypeptide(L)' 'MEGHLEKWADEIRLMEERDGRNLQKISIIIGWALKHSFWKTNILSGSKLR' A
#
# COMPACT_ATOMS: atom_id res chain seq x y z
N MET A 1 -17.60 11.85 -3.73
CA MET A 1 -16.18 12.24 -3.65
C MET A 1 -15.45 11.01 -3.18
N GLU A 2 -14.79 10.30 -4.10
CA GLU A 2 -14.10 9.05 -3.78
C GLU A 2 -12.95 9.35 -2.81
N GLY A 3 -12.99 8.74 -1.64
CA GLY A 3 -12.05 9.00 -0.56
C GLY A 3 -10.65 8.47 -0.88
N HIS A 4 -9.61 9.13 -0.36
CA HIS A 4 -8.23 8.65 -0.46
C HIS A 4 -8.06 7.21 0.05
N LEU A 5 -8.92 6.78 1.00
CA LEU A 5 -8.94 5.42 1.54
C LEU A 5 -9.51 4.39 0.55
N GLU A 6 -10.52 4.76 -0.25
CA GLU A 6 -11.13 3.85 -1.24
C GLU A 6 -10.11 3.49 -2.32
N LYS A 7 -9.43 4.51 -2.86
CA LYS A 7 -8.32 4.31 -3.82
C LYS A 7 -7.20 3.45 -3.25
N TRP A 8 -6.87 3.64 -1.98
CA TRP A 8 -5.81 2.87 -1.32
C TRP A 8 -6.24 1.41 -1.14
N ALA A 9 -7.50 1.16 -0.80
CA ALA A 9 -8.06 -0.19 -0.72
C ALA A 9 -8.04 -0.89 -2.10
N ASP A 10 -8.40 -0.20 -3.18
CA ASP A 10 -8.32 -0.74 -4.54
C ASP A 10 -6.88 -1.07 -4.96
N GLU A 11 -5.91 -0.21 -4.62
CA GLU A 11 -4.50 -0.47 -4.92
C GLU A 11 -3.98 -1.72 -4.18
N ILE A 12 -4.34 -1.90 -2.91
CA ILE A 12 -3.97 -3.09 -2.13
C ILE A 12 -4.65 -4.35 -2.68
N ARG A 13 -5.92 -4.24 -3.06
CA ARG A 13 -6.66 -5.31 -3.73
C ARG A 13 -5.99 -5.71 -5.05
N LEU A 14 -5.58 -4.74 -5.86
CA LEU A 14 -4.85 -5.00 -7.10
C LEU A 14 -3.47 -5.63 -6.85
N MET A 15 -2.77 -5.26 -5.77
CA MET A 15 -1.52 -5.94 -5.39
C MET A 15 -1.73 -7.43 -5.11
N GLU A 16 -2.86 -7.82 -4.52
CA GLU A 16 -3.21 -9.23 -4.32
C GLU A 16 -3.68 -9.90 -5.61
N GLU A 17 -4.71 -9.34 -6.26
CA GLU A 17 -5.41 -9.97 -7.40
C GLU A 17 -4.57 -9.97 -8.69
N ARG A 18 -3.87 -8.86 -8.96
CA ARG A 18 -3.12 -8.66 -10.22
C ARG A 18 -1.64 -8.99 -10.08
N ASP A 19 -1.03 -8.60 -8.97
CA ASP A 19 0.41 -8.78 -8.77
C ASP A 19 0.74 -10.05 -7.96
N GLY A 20 -0.27 -10.77 -7.45
CA GLY A 20 -0.10 -12.00 -6.69
C GLY A 20 0.62 -11.81 -5.36
N ARG A 21 0.63 -10.59 -4.81
CA ARG A 21 1.32 -10.27 -3.56
C ARG A 21 0.45 -10.66 -2.37
N ASN A 22 1.07 -11.33 -1.40
CA ASN A 22 0.38 -11.74 -0.19
C ASN A 22 0.09 -10.53 0.73
N LEU A 23 -1.17 -10.36 1.13
CA LEU A 23 -1.63 -9.27 2.00
C LEU A 23 -0.87 -9.17 3.33
N GLN A 24 -0.47 -10.30 3.93
CA GLN A 24 0.32 -10.28 5.17
C GLN A 24 1.71 -9.67 4.93
N LYS A 25 2.36 -10.03 3.82
CA LYS A 25 3.65 -9.45 3.44
C LYS A 25 3.52 -7.95 3.15
N ILE A 26 2.46 -7.54 2.47
CA ILE A 26 2.17 -6.12 2.20
C ILE A 26 2.01 -5.35 3.53
N SER A 27 1.25 -5.89 4.47
CA SER A 27 1.05 -5.28 5.80
C SER A 27 2.38 -5.11 6.57
N ILE A 28 3.27 -6.11 6.53
CA ILE A 28 4.60 -6.05 7.14
C ILE A 28 5.45 -4.94 6.50
N ILE A 29 5.47 -4.85 5.18
CA ILE A 29 6.24 -3.82 4.45
C ILE A 29 5.71 -2.43 4.79
N ILE A 30 4.40 -2.23 4.83
CA ILE A 30 3.78 -0.95 5.21
C ILE A 30 4.19 -0.58 6.65
N GLY A 31 4.11 -1.53 7.58
CA GLY A 31 4.51 -1.32 8.97
C GLY A 31 5.99 -0.98 9.14
N TRP A 32 6.86 -1.56 8.31
CA TRP A 32 8.29 -1.21 8.27
C TRP A 32 8.52 0.18 7.65
N ALA A 33 7.90 0.46 6.51
CA ALA A 33 8.04 1.72 5.79
C ALA A 33 7.54 2.93 6.59
N LEU A 34 6.47 2.76 7.38
CA LEU A 34 5.95 3.78 8.30
C LEU A 34 6.97 4.22 9.35
N LYS A 35 7.92 3.34 9.72
CA LYS A 35 9.00 3.64 10.68
C LYS A 35 10.21 4.32 10.03
N HIS A 36 10.27 4.34 8.70
CA HIS A 36 11.40 4.90 7.97
C HIS A 36 11.03 6.26 7.36
N SER A 37 11.74 7.33 7.73
CA SER A 37 11.42 8.72 7.33
C SER A 37 11.31 8.91 5.82
N PHE A 38 12.17 8.24 5.04
CA PHE A 38 12.13 8.29 3.57
C PHE A 38 10.96 7.51 2.97
N TRP A 39 10.64 6.31 3.49
CA TRP A 39 9.62 5.44 2.88
C TRP A 39 8.20 5.79 3.33
N LYS A 40 8.06 6.45 4.48
CA LYS A 40 6.79 6.94 5.02
C LYS A 40 6.03 7.84 4.03
N THR A 41 6.71 8.62 3.20
CA THR A 41 6.05 9.50 2.21
C THR A 41 5.57 8.75 0.97
N ASN A 42 6.20 7.61 0.63
CA ASN A 42 5.81 6.79 -0.51
C ASN A 42 4.58 5.92 -0.22
N ILE A 43 4.47 5.37 1.00
CA ILE A 43 3.36 4.49 1.38
C ILE A 43 2.01 5.21 1.55
N LEU A 44 2.03 6.55 1.60
CA LEU A 44 0.81 7.37 1.58
C LEU A 44 0.11 7.31 0.21
N SER A 45 0.80 6.91 -0.85
CA SER A 45 0.22 6.69 -2.17
C SER A 45 0.25 5.20 -2.49
N GLY A 46 -0.93 4.55 -2.48
CA GLY A 46 -1.04 3.12 -2.81
C GLY A 46 -0.41 2.79 -4.17
N SER A 47 -0.59 3.67 -5.15
CA SER A 47 0.00 3.53 -6.49
C SER A 47 1.52 3.70 -6.54
N LYS A 48 2.15 4.38 -5.57
CA LYS A 48 3.62 4.45 -5.45
C LYS A 48 4.20 3.26 -4.67
N LEU A 49 3.37 2.60 -3.86
CA LEU A 49 3.73 1.40 -3.12
C LEU A 49 3.61 0.14 -3.99
N ARG A 50 2.64 0.09 -4.90
CA ARG A 50 2.48 -1.02 -5.86
C ARG A 50 3.68 -1.06 -6.80
#